data_AF-A0A951X7P0-F1
#
_entry.id   AF-A0A951X7P0-F1
#
_cell.length_a   1.000
_cell.length_b   1.000
_cell.length_c   1.000
_cell.angle_alpha   90.00
_cell.angle_beta   90.00
_cell.angle_gamma   90.00
#
_symmetry.space_group_name_H-M   'P 1'
#
loop_
_entity.id
_entity.type
_entity.pdbx_description
1 polymer ?
#
loop_
_entity_poly.entity_id
_entity_poly.type
_entity_poly.pdbx_seq_one_letter_code
_entity_poly.pdbx_strand_id
1 'polypeptide(L)'
;MKRYPAIFLGLAIGAFVACDGNTPKTASDGQPETASMNYINERLASYAPVKLTTDLNLLSDKEKEMLPLLIRAAQIMDDLFWQQAYGNKDSLLNATTEESVREFININYGPWDRLNNDTPFVAGVGTKPAGAQFYPPDMSREEFEQATIEDKKGLYSVVRRDNATGKLYSMPYHE
;
A
#
# COMPACT_ATOMS: atom_id res chain seq x y z
N MET A 1 -54.94 -27.48 -41.75
CA MET A 1 -55.73 -28.14 -40.68
C MET A 1 -55.25 -29.56 -40.51
N LYS A 2 -54.67 -29.87 -39.34
CA LYS A 2 -54.73 -31.16 -38.64
C LYS A 2 -54.05 -30.93 -37.29
N ARG A 3 -54.87 -30.90 -36.23
CA ARG A 3 -54.50 -30.62 -34.84
C ARG A 3 -54.22 -31.97 -34.17
N TYR A 4 -53.11 -32.09 -33.46
CA TYR A 4 -52.84 -33.22 -32.56
C TYR A 4 -52.68 -32.71 -31.12
N PRO A 5 -53.13 -33.49 -30.12
CA PRO A 5 -53.41 -33.00 -28.78
C PRO A 5 -52.16 -32.91 -27.89
N ALA A 6 -52.20 -31.95 -26.98
CA ALA A 6 -51.23 -31.76 -25.91
C ALA A 6 -51.29 -32.93 -24.91
N ILE A 7 -50.13 -33.55 -24.66
CA ILE A 7 -49.93 -34.45 -23.52
C ILE A 7 -49.11 -33.66 -22.48
N PHE A 8 -49.77 -33.35 -21.37
CA PHE A 8 -49.15 -32.85 -20.15
C PHE A 8 -48.43 -34.01 -19.46
N LEU A 9 -47.11 -33.90 -19.30
CA LEU A 9 -46.34 -34.72 -18.37
C LEU A 9 -45.81 -33.81 -17.25
N GLY A 10 -46.24 -34.10 -16.03
CA GLY A 10 -46.00 -33.29 -14.85
C GLY A 10 -44.64 -33.52 -14.19
N LEU A 11 -44.23 -32.45 -13.50
CA LEU A 11 -43.57 -32.40 -12.19
C LEU A 11 -42.22 -33.11 -11.97
N ALA A 12 -41.16 -32.31 -11.82
CA ALA A 12 -40.31 -32.31 -10.62
C ALA A 12 -39.47 -31.03 -10.57
N ILE A 13 -39.80 -30.14 -9.64
CA ILE A 13 -39.05 -28.93 -9.29
C ILE A 13 -37.86 -29.36 -8.45
N GLY A 14 -36.66 -29.29 -9.01
CA GLY A 14 -35.40 -29.36 -8.27
C GLY A 14 -34.85 -27.95 -8.10
N ALA A 15 -35.22 -27.26 -7.02
CA ALA A 15 -34.58 -26.01 -6.64
C ALA A 15 -33.19 -26.33 -6.07
N PHE A 16 -32.15 -26.18 -6.87
CA PHE A 16 -30.78 -26.07 -6.36
C PHE A 16 -30.63 -24.68 -5.72
N VAL A 17 -30.88 -24.63 -4.41
CA VAL A 17 -30.44 -23.53 -3.56
C VAL A 17 -28.92 -23.63 -3.44
N ALA A 18 -28.21 -22.96 -4.33
CA ALA A 18 -26.81 -22.64 -4.15
C ALA A 18 -26.73 -21.51 -3.11
N CYS A 19 -26.49 -21.89 -1.86
CA CYS A 19 -25.92 -20.96 -0.89
C CYS A 19 -24.44 -20.81 -1.24
N ASP A 20 -24.12 -19.86 -2.10
CA ASP A 20 -22.77 -19.29 -2.14
C ASP A 20 -22.88 -17.87 -1.60
N GLY A 21 -22.53 -17.73 -0.32
CA GLY A 21 -22.55 -16.48 0.43
C GLY A 21 -21.43 -15.57 -0.04
N ASN A 22 -21.54 -15.03 -1.25
CA ASN A 22 -20.72 -13.91 -1.66
C ASN A 22 -21.40 -12.61 -1.24
N THR A 23 -21.25 -12.28 0.05
CA THR A 23 -21.51 -10.91 0.51
C THR A 23 -20.37 -10.05 0.00
N PRO A 24 -20.60 -9.04 -0.87
CA PRO A 24 -19.61 -8.00 -1.08
C PRO A 24 -19.41 -7.36 0.28
N LYS A 25 -18.19 -7.41 0.84
CA LYS A 25 -17.82 -6.53 1.94
C LYS A 25 -17.91 -5.11 1.40
N THR A 26 -19.05 -4.48 1.62
CA THR A 26 -19.21 -3.03 1.56
C THR A 26 -18.11 -2.45 2.44
N ALA A 27 -17.22 -1.66 1.85
CA ALA A 27 -16.31 -0.82 2.59
C ALA A 27 -17.17 0.10 3.46
N SER A 28 -17.24 -0.20 4.75
CA SER A 28 -17.92 0.63 5.72
C SER A 28 -17.15 1.94 5.83
N ASP A 29 -17.83 3.03 5.51
CA ASP A 29 -17.39 4.41 5.70
C ASP A 29 -17.44 4.76 7.21
N GLY A 30 -16.68 4.01 8.01
CA GLY A 30 -16.45 4.25 9.43
C GLY A 30 -14.99 4.66 9.61
N GLN A 31 -14.74 5.72 10.38
CA GLN A 31 -13.38 6.08 10.78
C GLN A 31 -12.65 4.82 11.30
N PRO A 32 -11.43 4.54 10.84
CA PRO A 32 -10.69 3.39 11.34
C PRO A 32 -10.39 3.60 12.82
N GLU A 33 -11.09 2.87 13.69
CA GLU A 33 -10.67 2.64 15.06
C GLU A 33 -9.29 1.95 15.05
N THR A 34 -8.43 2.29 16.01
CA THR A 34 -7.09 1.68 16.15
C THR A 34 -7.23 0.16 16.14
N ALA A 35 -6.39 -0.53 15.36
CA ALA A 35 -6.36 -1.98 15.39
C ALA A 35 -6.07 -2.48 16.81
N SER A 36 -6.68 -3.59 17.21
CA SER A 36 -6.42 -4.15 18.54
C SER A 36 -4.96 -4.59 18.66
N MET A 37 -4.40 -4.52 19.87
CA MET A 37 -3.03 -5.02 20.11
C MET A 37 -2.90 -6.51 19.79
N ASN A 38 -3.96 -7.29 19.97
CA ASN A 38 -3.98 -8.70 19.55
C ASN A 38 -3.78 -8.85 18.04
N TYR A 39 -4.48 -8.04 17.23
CA TYR A 39 -4.27 -8.03 15.78
C TYR A 39 -2.81 -7.72 15.44
N ILE A 40 -2.24 -6.64 15.98
CA ILE A 40 -0.87 -6.23 15.68
C ILE A 40 0.14 -7.33 16.05
N ASN A 41 0.00 -7.91 17.24
CA ASN A 41 0.90 -8.98 17.69
C ASN A 41 0.77 -10.25 16.83
N GLU A 42 -0.44 -10.64 16.43
CA GLU A 42 -0.67 -11.78 15.52
C GLU A 42 -0.05 -11.52 14.14
N ARG A 43 -0.19 -10.31 13.60
CA ARG A 43 0.42 -9.92 12.32
C ARG A 43 1.94 -9.92 12.42
N LEU A 44 2.53 -9.37 13.49
CA LEU A 44 3.97 -9.41 13.71
C LEU A 44 4.51 -10.84 13.80
N ALA A 45 3.80 -11.74 14.48
CA ALA A 45 4.19 -13.15 14.59
C ALA A 45 4.24 -13.87 13.23
N SER A 46 3.60 -13.33 12.19
CA SER A 46 3.69 -13.86 10.82
C SER A 46 5.02 -13.54 10.11
N TYR A 47 5.77 -12.55 10.60
CA TYR A 47 7.10 -12.21 10.09
C TYR A 47 8.16 -13.03 10.83
N ALA A 48 8.70 -14.04 10.17
CA ALA A 48 9.80 -14.83 10.72
C ALA A 48 11.11 -14.01 10.67
N PRO A 49 11.78 -13.74 11.81
CA PRO A 49 13.07 -13.07 11.80
C PRO A 49 14.15 -14.02 11.25
N VAL A 50 14.81 -13.59 10.17
CA VAL A 50 15.90 -14.34 9.53
C VAL A 50 17.18 -13.52 9.60
N LYS A 51 18.24 -14.12 10.14
CA LYS A 51 19.57 -13.50 10.14
C LYS A 51 20.16 -13.56 8.72
N LEU A 52 20.24 -12.42 8.06
CA LEU A 52 20.99 -12.28 6.81
C LEU A 52 22.49 -12.28 7.11
N THR A 53 23.23 -13.20 6.49
CA THR A 53 24.68 -13.32 6.64
C THR A 53 25.29 -13.79 5.33
N THR A 54 26.59 -13.51 5.14
CA THR A 54 27.34 -13.96 3.98
C THR A 54 28.82 -14.11 4.35
N ASP A 55 29.58 -14.91 3.60
CA ASP A 55 31.02 -15.07 3.80
C ASP A 55 31.78 -13.89 3.17
N LEU A 56 32.37 -13.04 4.02
CA LEU A 56 33.14 -11.88 3.57
C LEU A 56 34.56 -12.25 3.14
N ASN A 57 35.03 -13.48 3.36
CA ASN A 57 36.36 -13.91 2.91
C ASN A 57 36.45 -14.05 1.39
N LEU A 58 35.30 -14.11 0.71
CA LEU A 58 35.21 -14.09 -0.75
C LEU A 58 35.57 -12.72 -1.36
N LEU A 59 35.62 -11.66 -0.54
CA LEU A 59 35.89 -10.30 -0.96
C LEU A 59 37.34 -9.91 -0.73
N SER A 60 37.90 -9.16 -1.66
CA SER A 60 39.16 -8.45 -1.49
C SER A 60 39.07 -7.35 -0.41
N ASP A 61 40.21 -6.88 0.07
CA ASP A 61 40.24 -5.81 1.08
C ASP A 61 39.59 -4.51 0.58
N LYS A 62 39.79 -4.18 -0.70
CA LYS A 62 39.14 -3.04 -1.37
C LYS A 62 37.61 -3.17 -1.41
N GLU A 63 37.09 -4.37 -1.67
CA GLU A 63 35.64 -4.61 -1.68
C GLU A 63 35.05 -4.52 -0.28
N LYS A 64 35.75 -5.03 0.73
CA LYS A 64 35.36 -4.87 2.14
C LYS A 64 35.33 -3.40 2.54
N GLU A 65 36.29 -2.58 2.09
CA GLU A 65 36.30 -1.13 2.29
C GLU A 65 35.13 -0.42 1.60
N MET A 66 34.60 -0.95 0.48
CA MET A 66 33.43 -0.40 -0.21
C MET A 66 32.11 -0.69 0.53
N LEU A 67 31.99 -1.80 1.26
CA LEU A 67 30.73 -2.19 1.90
C LEU A 67 30.11 -1.10 2.79
N PRO A 68 30.86 -0.43 3.70
CA PRO A 68 30.30 0.66 4.51
C PRO A 68 29.81 1.86 3.69
N LEU A 69 30.35 2.10 2.48
CA LEU A 69 29.86 3.15 1.59
C LEU A 69 28.52 2.75 0.97
N LEU A 70 28.42 1.52 0.47
CA LEU A 70 27.20 1.00 -0.14
C LEU A 70 26.07 0.85 0.89
N ILE A 71 26.37 0.42 2.12
CA ILE A 71 25.40 0.35 3.21
C ILE A 71 24.86 1.75 3.55
N ARG A 72 25.74 2.77 3.60
CA ARG A 72 25.29 4.15 3.81
C ARG A 72 24.38 4.65 2.69
N ALA A 73 24.72 4.34 1.44
CA ALA A 73 23.84 4.67 0.31
C ALA A 73 22.47 3.96 0.44
N ALA A 74 22.46 2.67 0.82
CA ALA A 74 21.23 1.92 1.03
C ALA A 74 20.37 2.50 2.17
N GLN A 75 20.99 2.99 3.26
CA GLN A 75 20.28 3.67 4.34
C GLN A 75 19.59 4.96 3.86
N ILE A 76 20.22 5.73 2.97
CA ILE A 76 19.58 6.91 2.35
C ILE A 76 18.36 6.48 1.51
N MET A 77 18.47 5.37 0.76
CA MET A 77 17.34 4.85 -0.01
C MET A 77 16.16 4.45 0.88
N ASP A 78 16.43 3.93 2.08
CA ASP A 78 15.40 3.60 3.09
C ASP A 78 14.60 4.85 3.48
N ASP A 79 15.30 5.94 3.80
CA ASP A 79 14.69 7.22 4.15
C ASP A 79 13.92 7.85 2.97
N LEU A 80 14.44 7.75 1.75
CA LEU A 80 13.75 8.22 0.54
C LEU A 80 12.46 7.44 0.29
N PHE A 81 12.48 6.11 0.49
CA PHE A 81 11.28 5.30 0.32
C PHE A 81 10.21 5.63 1.37
N TRP A 82 10.60 5.96 2.60
CA TRP A 82 9.67 6.50 3.60
C TRP A 82 8.95 7.76 3.11
N GLN A 83 9.69 8.70 2.52
CA GLN A 83 9.11 9.92 1.95
C GLN A 83 8.14 9.62 0.79
N GLN A 84 8.40 8.58 0.00
CA GLN A 84 7.54 8.16 -1.10
C GLN A 84 6.29 7.40 -0.65
N ALA A 85 6.43 6.54 0.37
CA ALA A 85 5.37 5.65 0.83
C ALA A 85 4.37 6.34 1.77
N TYR A 86 4.87 7.22 2.64
CA TYR A 86 4.07 7.88 3.67
C TYR A 86 4.37 9.38 3.77
N GLY A 87 5.65 9.75 3.79
CA GLY A 87 6.11 11.11 4.10
C GLY A 87 7.01 11.08 5.34
N ASN A 88 6.73 11.97 6.30
CA ASN A 88 7.52 12.07 7.52
C ASN A 88 7.31 10.86 8.45
N LYS A 89 8.26 9.92 8.49
CA LYS A 89 8.18 8.71 9.35
C LYS A 89 8.08 9.06 10.85
N ASP A 90 8.75 10.13 11.29
CA ASP A 90 8.81 10.47 12.71
C ASP A 90 7.45 10.95 13.23
N SER A 91 6.64 11.62 12.40
CA SER A 91 5.29 12.01 12.81
C SER A 91 4.41 10.80 13.11
N LEU A 92 4.67 9.67 12.45
CA LEU A 92 3.93 8.43 12.65
C LEU A 92 4.45 7.63 13.84
N LEU A 93 5.77 7.43 13.93
CA LEU A 93 6.38 6.66 15.02
C LEU A 93 6.18 7.33 16.39
N ASN A 94 6.11 8.67 16.42
CA ASN A 94 5.83 9.44 17.63
C ASN A 94 4.34 9.50 18.00
N ALA A 95 3.43 9.04 17.13
CA ALA A 95 2.00 8.98 17.42
C ALA A 95 1.62 7.84 18.38
N THR A 96 2.56 6.95 18.71
CA THR A 96 2.36 5.83 19.62
C THR A 96 3.61 5.61 20.49
N THR A 97 3.42 5.06 21.69
CA THR A 97 4.50 4.58 22.58
C THR A 97 4.63 3.06 22.60
N GLU A 98 3.68 2.36 21.98
CA GLU A 98 3.65 0.89 21.94
C GLU A 98 4.68 0.36 20.95
N GLU A 99 5.63 -0.43 21.44
CA GLU A 99 6.77 -0.88 20.63
C GLU A 99 6.36 -1.81 19.49
N SER A 100 5.39 -2.71 19.72
CA SER A 100 4.88 -3.59 18.65
C SER A 100 4.18 -2.79 17.55
N VAL A 101 3.52 -1.68 17.87
CA VAL A 101 2.94 -0.79 16.86
C VAL A 101 4.05 -0.14 16.03
N ARG A 102 5.12 0.34 16.68
CA ARG A 102 6.28 0.94 15.99
C ARG A 102 7.00 -0.07 15.11
N GLU A 103 7.23 -1.28 15.60
CA GLU A 103 7.81 -2.38 14.82
C GLU A 103 6.96 -2.67 13.58
N PHE A 104 5.64 -2.74 13.75
CA PHE A 104 4.74 -3.02 12.64
C PHE A 104 4.67 -1.86 11.63
N ILE A 105 4.74 -0.61 12.09
CA ILE A 105 4.93 0.58 11.24
C ILE A 105 6.22 0.45 10.43
N ASN A 106 7.33 0.07 11.06
CA ASN A 106 8.63 -0.03 10.42
C ASN A 106 8.65 -1.12 9.33
N ILE A 107 8.13 -2.31 9.62
CA ILE A 107 8.04 -3.40 8.64
C ILE A 107 7.21 -3.00 7.41
N ASN A 108 6.14 -2.21 7.62
CA ASN A 108 5.22 -1.83 6.55
C ASN A 108 5.55 -0.49 5.88
N TYR A 109 6.59 0.24 6.29
CA TYR A 109 6.87 1.59 5.77
C TYR A 109 5.64 2.50 5.79
N GLY A 110 4.88 2.47 6.89
CA GLY A 110 3.64 3.23 7.04
C GLY A 110 2.60 2.53 7.91
N PRO A 111 1.43 3.17 8.12
CA PRO A 111 0.38 2.70 9.02
C PRO A 111 -0.63 1.74 8.36
N TRP A 112 -0.24 1.09 7.26
CA TRP A 112 -1.09 0.20 6.47
C TRP A 112 -0.47 -1.18 6.34
N ASP A 113 -1.26 -2.22 6.62
CA ASP A 113 -0.81 -3.60 6.58
C ASP A 113 -0.68 -4.08 5.13
N ARG A 114 0.55 -4.10 4.62
CA ARG A 114 0.86 -4.45 3.23
C ARG A 114 0.45 -5.87 2.87
N LEU A 115 0.47 -6.79 3.84
CA LEU A 115 0.05 -8.17 3.66
C LEU A 115 -1.46 -8.36 3.91
N ASN A 116 -2.21 -7.29 4.18
CA ASN A 116 -3.66 -7.30 4.33
C ASN A 116 -4.30 -6.16 3.53
N ASN A 117 -3.97 -6.08 2.24
CA ASN A 117 -4.57 -5.14 1.30
C ASN A 117 -4.46 -3.66 1.77
N ASP A 118 -3.32 -3.29 2.34
CA ASP A 118 -3.05 -1.95 2.89
C ASP A 118 -4.12 -1.48 3.89
N THR A 119 -4.69 -2.40 4.68
CA THR A 119 -5.67 -2.07 5.72
C THR A 119 -5.02 -1.16 6.77
N PRO A 120 -5.60 0.00 7.11
CA PRO A 120 -5.05 0.88 8.13
C PRO A 120 -5.11 0.22 9.51
N PHE A 121 -4.03 0.34 10.28
CA PHE A 121 -3.97 -0.20 11.65
C PHE A 121 -3.67 0.87 12.71
N VAL A 122 -3.38 2.10 12.30
CA VAL A 122 -3.25 3.28 13.19
C VAL A 122 -4.48 4.17 13.02
N ALA A 123 -5.04 4.69 14.11
CA ALA A 123 -6.22 5.54 14.04
C ALA A 123 -5.96 6.85 13.25
N GLY A 124 -6.99 7.30 12.52
CA GLY A 124 -6.99 8.60 11.84
C GLY A 124 -6.17 8.68 10.55
N VAL A 125 -5.45 7.63 10.15
CA VAL A 125 -4.62 7.64 8.93
C VAL A 125 -5.42 7.45 7.64
N GLY A 126 -6.65 6.94 7.74
CA GLY A 126 -7.52 6.68 6.59
C GLY A 126 -7.01 5.58 5.67
N THR A 127 -7.63 5.46 4.49
CA THR A 127 -7.17 4.53 3.44
C THR A 127 -5.86 5.02 2.85
N LYS A 128 -4.99 4.09 2.44
CA LYS A 128 -3.74 4.44 1.78
C LYS A 128 -4.02 5.16 0.45
N PRO A 129 -3.43 6.34 0.20
CA PRO A 129 -3.59 7.02 -1.08
C PRO A 129 -3.05 6.17 -2.24
N ALA A 130 -3.85 6.02 -3.30
CA ALA A 130 -3.45 5.22 -4.48
C ALA A 130 -2.19 5.77 -5.17
N GLY A 131 -1.99 7.09 -5.10
CA GLY A 131 -0.81 7.78 -5.62
C GLY A 131 0.36 7.88 -4.63
N ALA A 132 0.23 7.34 -3.41
CA ALA A 132 1.16 7.55 -2.30
C ALA A 132 1.59 9.03 -2.20
N GLN A 133 2.89 9.32 -2.17
CA GLN A 133 3.44 10.70 -2.20
C GLN A 133 3.94 11.13 -3.60
N PHE A 134 3.61 10.38 -4.66
CA PHE A 134 4.04 10.69 -6.03
C PHE A 134 3.17 11.75 -6.72
N TYR A 135 1.92 11.91 -6.27
CA TYR A 135 0.95 12.85 -6.81
C TYR A 135 0.38 13.71 -5.68
N PRO A 136 -0.23 14.87 -5.99
CA PRO A 136 -0.99 15.61 -4.99
C PRO A 136 -2.08 14.71 -4.37
N PRO A 137 -2.30 14.79 -3.04
CA PRO A 137 -3.22 13.90 -2.35
C PRO A 137 -4.69 14.07 -2.78
N ASP A 138 -5.03 15.23 -3.35
CA ASP A 138 -6.36 15.58 -3.84
C ASP A 138 -6.55 15.30 -5.35
N MET A 139 -5.52 14.81 -6.04
CA MET A 139 -5.54 14.62 -7.48
C MET A 139 -6.33 13.35 -7.86
N SER A 140 -7.33 13.53 -8.73
CA SER A 140 -8.02 12.39 -9.35
C SER A 140 -7.27 11.86 -10.56
N ARG A 141 -7.60 10.63 -10.97
CA ARG A 141 -7.06 10.04 -12.21
C ARG A 141 -7.45 10.87 -13.43
N GLU A 142 -8.69 11.34 -13.48
CA GLU A 142 -9.23 12.13 -14.59
C GLU A 142 -8.50 13.47 -14.71
N GLU A 143 -8.23 14.14 -13.58
CA GLU A 143 -7.42 15.35 -13.56
C GLU A 143 -6.03 15.10 -14.15
N PHE A 144 -5.35 14.04 -13.70
CA PHE A 144 -4.03 13.65 -14.22
C PHE A 144 -4.07 13.36 -15.73
N GLU A 145 -5.08 12.63 -16.20
CA GLU A 145 -5.22 12.28 -17.61
C GLU A 145 -5.41 13.52 -18.50
N GLN A 146 -6.18 14.51 -18.03
CA GLN A 146 -6.45 15.76 -18.74
C GLN A 146 -5.34 16.81 -18.59
N ALA A 147 -4.56 16.76 -17.52
CA ALA A 147 -3.51 17.75 -17.25
C ALA A 147 -2.41 17.74 -18.32
N THR A 148 -1.94 18.93 -18.68
CA THR A 148 -0.75 19.11 -19.53
C THR A 148 0.45 19.38 -18.62
N ILE A 149 1.23 18.32 -18.39
CA ILE A 149 2.41 18.32 -17.51
C ILE A 149 3.59 17.82 -18.35
N GLU A 150 4.74 18.49 -18.25
CA GLU A 150 5.98 18.01 -18.88
C GLU A 150 6.40 16.68 -18.25
N ASP A 151 6.89 15.72 -19.03
CA ASP A 151 7.30 14.40 -18.52
C ASP A 151 6.23 13.71 -17.64
N LYS A 152 4.94 13.92 -17.96
CA LYS A 152 3.78 13.47 -17.14
C LYS A 152 3.83 12.00 -16.71
N LYS A 153 4.46 11.14 -17.50
CA LYS A 153 4.56 9.70 -17.27
C LYS A 153 6.01 9.22 -17.04
N GLY A 154 6.92 10.14 -16.76
CA GLY A 154 8.30 9.82 -16.44
C GLY A 154 8.41 8.99 -15.17
N LEU A 155 9.41 8.11 -15.12
CA LEU A 155 9.64 7.22 -13.97
C LEU A 155 10.48 7.88 -12.86
N TYR A 156 11.01 9.07 -13.13
CA TYR A 156 11.99 9.76 -12.28
C TYR A 156 11.54 11.18 -11.90
N SER A 157 10.22 11.40 -11.89
CA SER A 157 9.62 12.65 -11.46
C SER A 157 8.39 12.39 -10.60
N VAL A 158 8.05 13.35 -9.75
CA VAL A 158 6.78 13.39 -9.01
C VAL A 158 5.93 14.52 -9.55
N VAL A 159 4.61 14.36 -9.51
CA VAL A 159 3.68 15.43 -9.82
C VAL A 159 3.40 16.23 -8.56
N ARG A 160 3.44 17.56 -8.69
CA ARG A 160 3.15 18.51 -7.61
C ARG A 160 2.15 19.55 -8.10
N ARG A 161 1.47 20.17 -7.13
CA ARG A 161 0.55 21.28 -7.34
C ARG A 161 1.15 22.51 -6.69
N ASP A 162 1.26 23.59 -7.45
CA ASP A 162 1.62 24.89 -6.91
C ASP A 162 0.43 25.46 -6.13
N ASN A 163 0.61 25.73 -4.83
CA ASN A 163 -0.49 26.15 -3.95
C ASN A 163 -1.03 27.57 -4.26
N ALA A 164 -0.25 28.42 -4.93
CA ALA A 164 -0.66 29.78 -5.24
C ALA A 164 -1.48 29.85 -6.54
N THR A 165 -1.12 29.03 -7.52
CA THR A 165 -1.71 29.06 -8.87
C THR A 165 -2.61 27.86 -9.16
N GLY A 166 -2.53 26.80 -8.36
CA GLY A 166 -3.20 25.51 -8.60
C GLY A 166 -2.60 24.70 -9.75
N LYS A 167 -1.55 25.22 -10.41
CA LYS A 167 -0.95 24.60 -11.59
C LYS A 167 -0.20 23.32 -11.21
N LEU A 168 -0.40 22.29 -12.02
CA LEU A 168 0.32 21.03 -11.93
C LEU A 168 1.65 21.10 -12.68
N TYR A 169 2.69 20.53 -12.09
CA TYR A 169 4.02 20.41 -12.70
C TYR A 169 4.69 19.10 -12.28
N SER A 170 5.68 18.67 -13.06
CA SER A 170 6.56 17.56 -12.72
C SER A 170 7.83 18.09 -12.06
N MET A 171 8.28 17.41 -11.01
CA MET A 171 9.52 17.70 -10.30
C MET A 171 10.43 16.49 -10.42
N PRO A 172 11.58 16.58 -11.12
CA PRO A 172 12.54 15.48 -11.21
C PRO A 172 13.08 15.08 -9.84
N TYR A 173 13.45 13.80 -9.67
CA TYR A 173 13.97 13.27 -8.40
C TYR A 173 15.35 13.83 -8.00
N HIS A 174 16.07 14.44 -8.93
CA HIS A 174 17.42 14.97 -8.68
C HIS A 174 17.45 16.42 -8.19
N GLU A 175 16.29 17.09 -8.15
CA GLU A 175 16.12 18.44 -7.60
C GLU A 175 16.00 18.42 -6.07
#